data_AF-A0A818DKV1-F1
#
_entry.id   AF-A0A818DKV1-F1
#
_cell.length_a   1.000
_cell.length_b   1.000
_cell.length_c   1.000
_cell.angle_alpha   90.00
_cell.angle_beta   90.00
_cell.angle_gamma   90.00
#
_symmetry.space_group_name_H-M   'P 1'
#
loop_
_entity.id
_entity.type
_entity.pdbx_description
1 polymer ?
#
loop_
_entity_poly.entity_id
_entity_poly.type
_entity_poly.pdbx_seq_one_letter_code
_entity_poly.pdbx_strand_id
1 'polypeptide(L)' 'MYNNKRLITSFPDIIQPPIKQNTWKWLRAAMLKATRYCSTQDTFREEMLEIEWELQFYKIPNTVFNLAYDEILQDF' A
#
# COMPACT_ATOMS: atom_id res chain seq x y z
N MET A 1 29.71 -3.95 24.42
CA MET A 1 28.28 -4.26 24.19
C MET A 1 27.64 -3.00 23.60
N TYR A 2 27.47 -2.95 22.27
CA TYR A 2 26.87 -1.79 21.62
C TYR A 2 25.34 -1.93 21.62
N ASN A 3 24.69 -1.12 22.44
CA ASN A 3 23.25 -0.90 22.44
C ASN A 3 22.86 -0.16 21.16
N ASN A 4 22.58 -0.89 20.09
CA ASN A 4 21.88 -0.33 18.94
C ASN A 4 20.40 -0.16 19.30
N LYS A 5 20.12 0.97 19.96
CA LYS A 5 18.78 1.53 20.11
C LYS A 5 18.15 1.56 18.72
N ARG A 6 17.07 0.80 18.55
CA ARG A 6 16.16 0.82 17.41
C ARG A 6 16.07 2.25 16.87
N LEU A 7 16.48 2.44 15.63
CA LEU A 7 16.08 3.58 14.81
C LEU A 7 14.55 3.52 14.75
N ILE A 8 13.90 4.21 15.68
CA ILE A 8 12.52 4.62 15.54
C ILE A 8 12.59 5.69 14.45
N THR A 9 12.47 5.26 13.21
CA THR A 9 12.08 6.16 12.14
C THR A 9 10.66 6.61 12.48
N SER A 10 10.58 7.77 13.12
CA SER A 10 9.36 8.54 13.25
C SER A 10 8.86 8.83 11.84
N PHE A 11 8.04 7.92 11.31
CA PHE A 11 7.11 8.28 10.26
C PHE A 11 6.28 9.43 10.82
N PRO A 12 6.11 10.54 10.07
CA PRO A 12 5.19 11.59 10.49
C PRO A 12 3.84 10.93 10.78
N ASP A 13 3.10 11.45 11.76
CA ASP A 13 1.69 11.17 12.01
C ASP A 13 0.90 11.47 10.73
N ILE A 14 1.02 10.57 9.76
CA ILE A 14 0.02 10.31 8.77
C ILE A 14 -1.11 9.84 9.66
N ILE A 15 -2.03 10.77 9.91
CA ILE A 15 -3.38 10.45 10.36
C ILE A 15 -3.87 9.45 9.31
N GLN A 16 -3.61 8.17 9.55
CA GLN A 16 -4.25 7.10 8.84
C GLN A 16 -5.72 7.40 9.12
N PRO A 17 -6.54 7.71 8.10
CA PRO A 17 -7.97 7.59 8.31
C PRO A 17 -8.18 6.19 8.91
N PRO A 18 -9.20 5.94 9.75
CA PRO A 18 -9.50 4.59 10.21
C PRO A 18 -9.96 3.76 9.01
N ILE A 19 -9.02 3.47 8.11
CA ILE A 19 -9.02 2.41 7.13
C ILE A 19 -9.25 1.22 8.03
N LYS A 20 -10.46 0.66 7.95
CA LYS A 20 -10.78 -0.56 8.66
C LYS A 20 -9.61 -1.50 8.40
N GLN A 21 -9.01 -2.09 9.43
CA GLN A 21 -7.80 -2.93 9.28
C GLN A 21 -7.95 -3.98 8.16
N ASN A 22 -9.18 -4.39 7.87
CA ASN A 22 -9.53 -5.25 6.74
C ASN A 22 -9.29 -4.61 5.37
N THR A 23 -9.59 -3.33 5.16
CA THR A 23 -9.30 -2.60 3.92
C THR A 23 -7.79 -2.52 3.67
N TRP A 24 -6.98 -2.22 4.69
CA TRP A 24 -5.51 -2.17 4.53
C TRP A 24 -4.93 -3.53 4.19
N LYS A 25 -5.37 -4.59 4.88
CA LYS A 25 -4.96 -5.97 4.58
C LYS A 25 -5.36 -6.39 3.17
N TRP A 26 -6.59 -6.07 2.76
CA TRP A 26 -7.06 -6.35 1.41
C TRP A 26 -6.23 -5.62 0.36
N LEU A 27 -6.01 -4.31 0.54
CA LEU A 27 -5.26 -3.48 -0.38
C LEU A 27 -3.82 -3.97 -0.55
N ARG A 28 -3.14 -4.26 0.56
CA ARG A 28 -1.79 -4.83 0.53
C ARG A 28 -1.74 -6.19 -0.15
N ALA A 29 -2.71 -7.07 0.11
CA ALA A 29 -2.77 -8.37 -0.53
C ALA A 29 -3.02 -8.26 -2.04
N ALA A 30 -3.89 -7.34 -2.47
CA ALA A 30 -4.16 -7.08 -3.88
C ALA A 30 -2.90 -6.54 -4.60
N MET A 31 -2.21 -5.56 -4.00
CA MET A 31 -0.99 -5.01 -4.57
C MET A 31 0.16 -6.03 -4.61
N LEU A 32 0.35 -6.83 -3.56
CA LEU A 32 1.35 -7.92 -3.55
C LEU A 32 1.03 -9.02 -4.56
N LYS A 33 -0.25 -9.27 -4.83
CA LYS A 33 -0.67 -10.20 -5.87
C LYS A 33 -0.31 -9.62 -7.24
N ALA A 34 -0.66 -8.36 -7.50
CA ALA A 34 -0.31 -7.69 -8.75
C ALA A 34 1.22 -7.73 -8.99
N THR A 35 2.04 -7.40 -7.99
CA THR A 35 3.51 -7.47 -8.17
C THR A 35 4.04 -8.88 -8.45
N ARG A 36 3.37 -9.93 -7.96
CA ARG A 36 3.80 -11.33 -8.14
C ARG A 36 3.31 -11.96 -9.45
N TYR A 37 2.14 -11.55 -9.93
CA TYR A 37 1.48 -12.21 -11.06
C TYR A 37 1.50 -11.38 -12.35
N CYS A 38 1.72 -10.06 -12.27
CA CYS A 38 1.92 -9.24 -13.44
C CYS A 38 3.32 -9.48 -14.01
N SER A 39 3.38 -10.04 -15.22
CA SER A 39 4.63 -10.31 -15.93
C SER A 39 5.17 -9.08 -16.66
N THR A 40 4.34 -8.05 -16.84
CA THR A 40 4.70 -6.80 -17.52
C THR A 40 4.26 -5.59 -16.71
N GLN A 41 4.96 -4.48 -16.93
CA GLN A 41 4.62 -3.20 -16.30
C GLN A 41 3.21 -2.71 -16.70
N ASP A 42 2.76 -3.03 -17.92
CA ASP A 42 1.42 -2.67 -18.40
C ASP A 42 0.34 -3.45 -17.64
N THR A 43 0.50 -4.78 -17.49
CA THR A 43 -0.45 -5.60 -16.69
C THR A 43 -0.48 -5.19 -15.22
N PHE A 44 0.66 -4.73 -14.67
CA PHE A 44 0.71 -4.21 -13.32
C PHE A 44 -0.05 -2.89 -13.19
N ARG A 45 0.11 -1.99 -14.16
CA ARG A 45 -0.60 -0.71 -14.20
C ARG A 45 -2.12 -0.90 -14.30
N GLU A 46 -2.59 -1.87 -15.10
CA GLU A 46 -4.02 -2.18 -15.20
C GLU A 46 -4.61 -2.64 -13.86
N GLU A 47 -3.94 -3.56 -13.16
CA GLU A 47 -4.35 -4.00 -11.83
C GLU A 47 -4.33 -2.86 -10.80
N MET A 48 -3.36 -1.95 -10.87
CA MET A 48 -3.31 -0.77 -10.00
C MET A 48 -4.49 0.17 -10.24
N LEU A 49 -4.92 0.35 -11.50
CA LEU A 49 -6.08 1.16 -11.84
C LEU A 49 -7.39 0.53 -11.34
N GLU A 50 -7.51 -0.80 -11.44
CA GLU A 50 -8.67 -1.53 -10.92
C GLU A 50 -8.78 -1.41 -9.39
N ILE A 51 -7.66 -1.55 -8.68
CA ILE A 51 -7.57 -1.35 -7.24
C ILE A 51 -7.92 0.11 -6.86
N GLU A 52 -7.41 1.11 -7.59
CA GLU A 52 -7.74 2.52 -7.35
C GLU A 52 -9.25 2.77 -7.57
N TRP A 53 -9.83 2.21 -8.62
CA TRP A 53 -11.26 2.34 -8.90
C TRP A 53 -12.13 1.73 -7.79
N GLU A 54 -11.77 0.54 -7.29
CA GLU A 54 -12.48 -0.08 -6.16
C GLU A 54 -12.42 0.80 -4.91
N LEU A 55 -11.26 1.40 -4.61
CA LEU A 55 -11.13 2.32 -3.48
C LEU A 55 -12.05 3.53 -3.63
N GLN A 56 -12.16 4.09 -4.83
CA GLN A 56 -13.09 5.19 -5.12
C GLN A 56 -14.55 4.77 -4.94
N PHE A 57 -14.93 3.56 -5.37
CA PHE A 57 -16.27 3.01 -5.16
C PHE A 57 -16.64 2.96 -3.67
N TYR A 58 -15.69 2.55 -2.82
CA TYR A 58 -15.86 2.53 -1.36
C TYR A 58 -15.65 3.90 -0.69
N LYS A 59 -15.48 4.98 -1.45
CA LYS A 59 -15.18 6.35 -0.97
C LYS A 59 -13.94 6.40 -0.07
N ILE A 60 -12.97 5.55 -0.35
CA ILE A 60 -11.70 5.50 0.37
C ILE A 60 -10.76 6.54 -0.27
N PRO A 61 -10.09 7.39 0.53
CA PRO A 61 -9.21 8.40 -0.01
C PRO A 61 -8.06 7.80 -0.83
N ASN A 62 -7.72 8.42 -1.97
CA ASN A 62 -6.55 8.05 -2.78
C ASN A 62 -5.23 8.13 -1.99
N THR A 63 -5.18 8.89 -0.89
CA THR A 63 -4.02 8.88 0.00
C THR A 63 -3.72 7.50 0.56
N VAL A 64 -4.73 6.66 0.77
CA VAL A 64 -4.58 5.27 1.23
C VAL A 64 -3.92 4.39 0.16
N PHE A 65 -4.33 4.57 -1.10
CA PHE A 65 -3.71 3.90 -2.24
C PHE A 65 -2.23 4.27 -2.34
N ASN A 66 -1.91 5.57 -2.34
CA ASN A 66 -0.53 6.05 -2.47
C ASN A 66 0.37 5.53 -1.34
N LEU A 67 -0.12 5.50 -0.10
CA LEU A 67 0.64 4.98 1.04
C LEU A 67 0.94 3.48 0.90
N ALA A 68 -0.04 2.68 0.46
CA ALA A 68 0.16 1.26 0.25
C ALA A 68 1.09 1.00 -0.94
N TYR A 69 0.95 1.79 -2.00
CA TYR A 69 1.78 1.71 -3.20
C TYR A 69 3.25 2.03 -2.90
N ASP A 70 3.52 3.08 -2.12
CA ASP A 70 4.87 3.43 -1.68
C ASP A 70 5.48 2.34 -0.77
N GLU A 71 4.70 1.70 0.11
CA GLU A 71 5.18 0.59 0.94
C GLU A 71 5.58 -0.63 0.09
N ILE A 72 4.74 -0.99 -0.90
CA ILE A 72 4.99 -2.12 -1.82
C ILE A 72 6.22 -1.87 -2.69
N LEU A 73 6.43 -0.63 -3.16
CA LEU A 73 7.60 -0.27 -3.96
C LEU A 73 8.90 -0.26 -3.17
N GLN A 74 8.86 -0.02 -1.85
CA GLN A 74 10.04 -0.12 -0.99
C GLN A 74 10.46 -1.57 -0.68
N ASP A 75 9.53 -2.52 -0.78
CA ASP A 75 9.77 -3.96 -0.62
C ASP A 75 10.31 -4.64 -1.90
N PHE A 76 10.44 -3.89 -3.02
CA PHE A 76 10.94 -4.37 -4.33
C PHE A 76 12.44 -4.12 -4.51
#